data_AF-A0A3M8PA18-F1
#
_entry.id   AF-A0A3M8PA18-F1
#
_cell.length_a   1.000
_cell.length_b   1.000
_cell.length_c   1.000
_cell.angle_alpha   90.00
_cell.angle_beta   90.00
_cell.angle_gamma   90.00
#
_symmetry.space_group_name_H-M   'P 1'
#
loop_
_entity.id
_entity.type
_entity.pdbx_description
1 polymer ?
#
loop_
_entity_poly.entity_id
_entity_poly.type
_entity_poly.pdbx_seq_one_letter_code
_entity_poly.pdbx_strand_id
1 'polypeptide(L)' 'MKEFKITYFFDEEHYIRRFVHMDSQEQAEKLVQSERDQYISFTDSRGIYHELNTRDVRVIQLSEYFRNDKSGRKATDYR' A
#
# COMPACT_ATOMS: atom_id res chain seq x y z
N MET A 1 5.01 1.49 15.68
CA MET A 1 4.16 1.56 14.48
C MET A 1 4.70 0.63 13.42
N LYS A 2 3.82 -0.18 12.85
CA LYS A 2 4.08 -1.06 11.72
C LYS A 2 3.66 -0.35 10.44
N GLU A 3 4.33 -0.66 9.35
CA GLU A 3 3.93 -0.21 8.02
C GLU A 3 3.09 -1.30 7.36
N PHE A 4 1.96 -0.92 6.77
CA PHE A 4 1.10 -1.82 6.02
C PHE A 4 0.97 -1.35 4.59
N LYS A 5 1.08 -2.29 3.65
CA LYS A 5 0.86 -2.06 2.23
C LYS A 5 -0.55 -2.51 1.87
N ILE A 6 -1.34 -1.56 1.37
CA ILE A 6 -2.66 -1.79 0.79
C ILE A 6 -2.51 -1.73 -0.73
N THR A 7 -3.00 -2.74 -1.45
CA THR A 7 -3.04 -2.76 -2.91
C THR A 7 -4.49 -2.85 -3.38
N TYR A 8 -4.94 -1.86 -4.13
CA TYR A 8 -6.26 -1.77 -4.73
C TYR A 8 -6.17 -2.23 -6.18
N PHE A 9 -6.81 -3.34 -6.53
CA PHE A 9 -6.84 -3.89 -7.88
C PHE A 9 -8.15 -3.53 -8.59
N PHE A 10 -8.06 -2.85 -9.73
CA PHE A 10 -9.21 -2.53 -10.58
C PHE A 10 -9.39 -3.59 -11.68
N ASP A 11 -8.27 -4.10 -12.19
CA ASP A 11 -8.17 -5.26 -13.08
C ASP A 11 -6.77 -5.91 -12.97
N GLU A 12 -6.39 -6.72 -13.96
CA GLU A 12 -5.11 -7.46 -13.96
C GLU A 12 -3.87 -6.55 -14.15
N GLU A 13 -4.02 -5.42 -14.85
CA GLU A 13 -2.93 -4.50 -15.19
C GLU A 13 -2.96 -3.21 -14.37
N HIS A 14 -4.13 -2.84 -13.84
CA HIS A 14 -4.34 -1.59 -13.12
C HIS A 14 -4.51 -1.82 -11.62
N TYR A 15 -3.49 -1.41 -10.87
CA TYR A 15 -3.54 -1.37 -9.41
C TYR A 15 -2.84 -0.13 -8.85
N ILE A 16 -3.26 0.28 -7.65
CA ILE A 16 -2.65 1.38 -6.89
C ILE A 16 -2.22 0.85 -5.51
N ARG A 17 -1.09 1.35 -5.01
CA ARG A 17 -0.58 0.98 -3.68
C ARG A 17 -0.61 2.18 -2.74
N ARG A 18 -1.11 1.95 -1.53
CA ARG A 18 -1.07 2.89 -0.41
C ARG A 18 -0.28 2.26 0.74
N PHE A 19 0.56 3.06 1.38
CA PHE A 19 1.27 2.66 2.59
C PHE A 19 0.68 3.42 3.77
N VAL A 20 0.32 2.70 4.84
CA VAL A 20 -0.25 3.28 6.06
C VAL A 20 0.54 2.81 7.28
N HIS A 21 0.66 3.66 8.28
CA HIS A 21 1.33 3.35 9.54
C HIS A 21 0.28 3.14 10.61
N MET A 22 0.22 1.94 11.17
CA MET A 22 -0.78 1.54 12.18
C MET A 22 -0.12 0.66 13.25
N ASP A 23 -0.79 0.48 14.37
CA ASP A 23 -0.25 -0.35 15.45
C ASP A 23 -0.52 -1.85 15.24
N SER A 24 -1.57 -2.19 14.49
CA SER A 24 -1.94 -3.58 14.22
C SER A 24 -2.62 -3.80 12.87
N GLN A 25 -2.68 -5.06 12.44
CA GLN A 25 -3.36 -5.50 11.22
C GLN A 25 -4.86 -5.16 11.30
N GLU A 26 -5.48 -5.36 12.46
CA GLU A 26 -6.91 -5.11 12.69
C GLU A 26 -7.26 -3.62 12.54
N GLN A 27 -6.36 -2.71 12.92
CA GLN A 27 -6.56 -1.28 12.68
C GLN A 27 -6.50 -0.95 11.18
N ALA A 28 -5.55 -1.55 10.46
CA ALA A 28 -5.45 -1.38 9.01
C ALA A 28 -6.67 -1.97 8.27
N GLU A 29 -7.19 -3.10 8.73
CA GLU A 29 -8.43 -3.68 8.19
C GLU A 29 -9.65 -2.80 8.45
N LYS A 30 -9.78 -2.26 9.67
CA LYS A 30 -10.86 -1.31 10.02
C LYS A 30 -10.82 -0.06 9.15
N LEU A 31 -9.63 0.48 8.87
CA LEU A 31 -9.47 1.60 7.94
C LEU A 31 -10.05 1.24 6.56
N VAL A 32 -9.60 0.13 5.97
CA VAL A 32 -10.06 -0.34 4.66
C VAL A 32 -11.59 -0.56 4.65
N GLN A 33 -12.15 -1.09 5.72
CA GLN A 33 -13.60 -1.29 5.86
C GLN A 33 -14.37 0.03 5.96
N SER A 34 -13.86 1.00 6.72
CA SER A 34 -14.48 2.34 6.83
C SER A 34 -14.43 3.15 5.54
N GLU A 35 -13.52 2.79 4.64
CA GLU A 35 -13.31 3.45 3.36
C GLU A 35 -14.11 2.84 2.21
N ARG A 36 -14.94 1.81 2.46
CA ARG A 36 -15.74 1.16 1.42
C ARG A 36 -16.82 2.07 0.86
N ASP A 37 -17.05 1.92 -0.45
CA ASP A 37 -18.08 2.61 -1.23
C ASP A 37 -17.99 4.15 -1.20
N GLN A 38 -16.78 4.69 -1.06
CA GLN A 38 -16.53 6.14 -1.08
C GLN A 38 -15.23 6.50 -1.79
N TYR A 39 -15.05 7.78 -2.08
CA TYR A 39 -13.78 8.30 -2.55
C TYR A 39 -12.76 8.34 -1.42
N ILE A 40 -11.54 7.92 -1.74
CA ILE A 40 -10.37 8.12 -0.91
C ILE A 40 -9.29 8.81 -1.73
N SER A 41 -8.46 9.59 -1.04
CA SER A 41 -7.27 10.17 -1.64
C SER A 41 -6.06 10.08 -0.72
N PHE A 42 -4.90 9.98 -1.33
CA PHE A 42 -3.62 9.95 -0.62
C PHE A 42 -2.50 10.37 -1.56
N THR A 43 -1.38 10.80 -0.96
CA THR A 43 -0.15 11.08 -1.70
C THR A 43 0.87 10.01 -1.37
N ASP A 44 1.50 9.42 -2.39
CA ASP A 44 2.51 8.39 -2.19
C ASP A 44 3.90 9.00 -1.84
N SER A 45 4.88 8.14 -1.58
CA SER A 45 6.25 8.56 -1.25
C SER A 45 6.99 9.25 -2.39
N ARG A 46 6.46 9.21 -3.62
CA ARG A 46 6.99 9.93 -4.80
C ARG A 46 6.31 11.28 -4.99
N GLY A 47 5.36 11.66 -4.12
CA GLY A 47 4.61 12.90 -4.24
C GLY A 47 3.46 12.85 -5.24
N ILE A 48 3.06 11.65 -5.69
CA ILE A 48 1.96 11.49 -6.65
C ILE A 48 0.64 11.46 -5.87
N TYR A 49 -0.29 12.33 -6.24
CA TYR A 49 -1.66 12.33 -5.73
C TYR A 49 -2.46 11.21 -6.40
N HIS A 50 -3.07 10.36 -5.57
CA HIS A 50 -3.99 9.33 -5.99
C HIS A 50 -5.37 9.65 -5.42
N GLU A 51 -6.39 9.52 -6.26
CA GLU A 51 -7.79 9.58 -5.87
C GLU A 51 -8.53 8.45 -6.58
N LEU A 52 -9.33 7.69 -5.83
CA LEU A 52 -10.14 6.62 -6.39
C LEU A 52 -11.44 6.44 -5.60
N ASN A 53 -12.46 5.92 -6.28
CA ASN A 53 -13.64 5.40 -5.62
C ASN A 53 -13.41 3.92 -5.25
N THR A 54 -13.53 3.58 -3.97
CA THR A 54 -13.30 2.20 -3.51
C THR A 54 -14.35 1.22 -4.01
N ARG A 55 -15.52 1.71 -4.47
CA ARG A 55 -16.57 0.90 -5.09
C ARG A 55 -16.10 0.18 -6.37
N ASP A 56 -15.18 0.80 -7.12
CA ASP A 56 -14.70 0.28 -8.40
C ASP A 56 -13.52 -0.70 -8.23
N VAL A 57 -13.02 -0.85 -7.00
CA VAL A 57 -11.94 -1.76 -6.66
C VAL A 57 -12.49 -3.19 -6.56
N ARG A 58 -11.94 -4.10 -7.35
CA ARG A 58 -12.36 -5.51 -7.36
C ARG A 58 -11.79 -6.31 -6.20
N VAL A 59 -10.52 -6.07 -5.87
CA VAL A 59 -9.80 -6.77 -4.80
C VAL A 59 -8.95 -5.78 -4.04
N ILE A 60 -8.98 -5.89 -2.71
CA ILE A 60 -8.06 -5.17 -1.82
C ILE A 60 -7.18 -6.20 -1.13
N GLN A 61 -5.86 -6.07 -1.30
CA GLN A 61 -4.87 -6.85 -0.57
C GLN A 61 -4.22 -5.98 0.50
N LEU A 62 -4.17 -6.47 1.73
CA LEU A 62 -3.53 -5.82 2.86
C LEU A 62 -2.47 -6.78 3.45
N SER A 63 -1.26 -6.27 3.67
CA SER A 63 -0.17 -7.03 4.28
C SER A 63 0.77 -6.11 5.07
N GLU A 64 1.29 -6.58 6.20
CA GLU A 64 2.42 -5.92 6.88
C GLU A 64 3.61 -5.83 5.91
N TYR A 65 4.20 -4.63 5.81
CA TYR A 65 5.30 -4.34 4.92
C TYR A 65 6.61 -4.30 5.70
N PHE A 66 7.47 -5.26 5.42
CA PHE A 66 8.83 -5.27 5.92
C PHE A 66 9.72 -4.64 4.87
N ARG A 67 10.23 -3.45 5.16
CA ARG A 67 11.26 -2.83 4.32
C ARG A 67 12.51 -3.70 4.42
N ASN A 68 12.79 -4.48 3.37
CA ASN A 68 14.08 -5.14 3.28
C ASN A 68 15.14 -4.05 3.14
N ASP A 69 15.90 -3.82 4.20
CA ASP A 69 17.06 -2.95 4.19
C ASP A 69 18.07 -3.48 3.16
N LYS A 70 18.05 -2.88 1.96
CA LYS A 70 19.12 -3.05 0.97
C LYS A 70 20.36 -2.21 1.32
N SER A 71 20.48 -1.70 2.54
CA SER A 71 21.71 -1.10 3.07
C SER A 71 22.62 -2.20 3.63
N GLY A 72 23.22 -3.01 2.75
CA GLY A 72 24.12 -4.06 3.24
C GLY A 72 24.62 -5.10 2.26
N ARG A 73 24.75 -4.79 0.97
CA ARG A 73 25.68 -5.49 0.07
C ARG A 73 25.92 -4.57 -1.13
N LYS A 74 26.98 -3.76 -1.05
CA LYS A 74 27.69 -3.41 -2.27
C LYS A 74 28.09 -4.75 -2.86
N ALA A 75 27.53 -5.11 -4.01
CA ALA A 75 28.10 -6.15 -4.83
C ALA A 75 29.48 -5.64 -5.25
N THR A 76 30.50 -5.93 -4.44
CA THR A 76 31.87 -5.97 -4.93
C THR A 76 31.93 -7.21 -5.79
N ASP A 77 31.65 -7.01 -7.06
CA ASP A 77 32.09 -7.93 -8.09
C ASP A 77 32.37 -7.09 -9.34
N TYR A 78 33.64 -6.95 -9.69
CA TYR A 78 34.18 -7.32 -11.00
C TYR A 78 35.71 -7.22 -10.97
N ARG A 79 36.32 -8.41 -11.08
CA ARG A 79 37.67 -8.75 -11.57
C ARG A 79 38.85 -8.62 -10.62
#